data_AF-A0A0U3H8A0-F1
#
_entry.id   AF-A0A0U3H8A0-F1
#
_cell.length_a   1.000
_cell.length_b   1.000
_cell.length_c   1.000
_cell.angle_alpha   90.00
_cell.angle_beta   90.00
_cell.angle_gamma   90.00
#
_symmetry.space_group_name_H-M   'P 1'
#
loop_
_entity.id
_entity.type
_entity.pdbx_description
1 polymer ?
#
loop_
_entity_poly.entity_id
_entity_poly.type
_entity_poly.pdbx_seq_one_letter_code
_entity_poly.pdbx_strand_id
1 'polypeptide(L)'
;MSTTSRPALALAAACLLVSSCAGPGEGGPSGEGTGPAATATAPSPSAPPRDEPAAQESTTASPTGGAPPAPAPTAAPAPTAAPSQHPSAPAGPAPGVPGPAGPGEAPTAAPALKTWSGTAADAAFALEMPAAWTVQGEFTDVGGTVTVLGEDGAPVAHLSVLVAWGAECSPGCPAPPVVHLGDVPGGAPLSRSGEFVVRSVAMDLGAEPELRTLYGWQGPVRLTTSLTDAEVPPPATMLPHVMYGLGLVETGVVAVNGITYRTVVLSSVHDVATLQEAEAYTASEEHRQVQAMIASFRA
;
A
#
# COMPACT_ATOMS: atom_id res chain seq x y z
N MET A 1 42.19 -1.39 -14.73
CA MET A 1 41.40 -0.31 -14.11
C MET A 1 40.01 -0.87 -13.85
N SER A 2 39.59 -0.77 -12.59
CA SER A 2 38.77 -1.75 -11.88
C SER A 2 37.28 -1.74 -12.24
N THR A 3 36.75 -2.92 -12.55
CA THR A 3 35.32 -3.25 -12.50
C THR A 3 34.99 -3.74 -11.09
N THR A 4 34.30 -2.93 -10.31
CA THR A 4 33.83 -3.30 -8.96
C THR A 4 32.53 -4.08 -9.09
N SER A 5 32.63 -5.40 -8.89
CA SER A 5 31.50 -6.33 -8.78
C SER A 5 30.74 -6.08 -7.48
N ARG A 6 29.43 -5.84 -7.55
CA ARG A 6 28.54 -5.77 -6.37
C ARG A 6 28.29 -7.19 -5.83
N PRO A 7 28.40 -7.45 -4.52
CA PRO A 7 27.97 -8.72 -3.96
C PRO A 7 26.44 -8.73 -3.77
N ALA A 8 25.82 -9.83 -4.18
CA ALA A 8 24.45 -10.17 -3.83
C ALA A 8 24.40 -10.49 -2.33
N LEU A 9 23.65 -9.70 -1.57
CA LEU A 9 23.42 -9.91 -0.15
C LEU A 9 22.07 -10.62 0.01
N ALA A 10 22.12 -11.90 0.34
CA ALA A 10 20.98 -12.68 0.79
C ALA A 10 20.54 -12.14 2.17
N LEU A 11 19.34 -11.56 2.25
CA LEU A 11 18.77 -11.09 3.50
C LEU A 11 17.88 -12.21 4.08
N ALA A 12 18.29 -12.74 5.24
CA ALA A 12 17.44 -13.58 6.07
C ALA A 12 16.45 -12.69 6.82
N ALA A 13 15.16 -12.82 6.54
CA ALA A 13 14.09 -12.18 7.30
C ALA A 13 13.88 -12.95 8.61
N ALA A 14 14.01 -12.26 9.74
CA ALA A 14 13.65 -12.78 11.06
C ALA A 14 12.16 -12.51 11.30
N CYS A 15 11.37 -13.57 11.45
CA CYS A 15 9.94 -13.54 11.72
C CYS A 15 9.62 -12.83 13.05
N LEU A 16 8.68 -11.88 13.03
CA LEU A 16 7.89 -11.52 14.21
C LEU A 16 6.43 -11.86 13.91
N LEU A 17 5.98 -12.96 14.52
CA LEU A 17 4.60 -13.40 14.55
C LEU A 17 3.76 -12.45 15.40
N VAL A 18 2.67 -11.93 14.85
CA VAL A 18 1.52 -11.48 15.65
C VAL A 18 0.37 -12.43 15.37
N SER A 19 0.19 -13.38 16.29
CA SER A 19 -0.94 -14.31 16.30
C SER A 19 -2.18 -13.58 16.81
N SER A 20 -3.26 -13.61 16.03
CA SER A 20 -4.61 -13.31 16.52
C SER A 20 -5.12 -14.38 17.49
N CYS A 21 -6.04 -13.97 18.37
CA CYS A 21 -7.24 -14.68 18.86
C CYS A 21 -7.42 -14.54 20.39
N ALA A 22 -8.41 -13.72 20.78
CA ALA A 22 -9.11 -13.91 22.05
C ALA A 22 -10.60 -13.58 21.84
N GLY A 23 -11.41 -14.63 21.65
CA GLY A 23 -12.86 -14.57 21.81
C GLY A 23 -13.24 -14.55 23.29
N PRO A 24 -14.45 -14.10 23.64
CA PRO A 24 -14.85 -13.89 25.03
C PRO A 24 -15.26 -15.22 25.69
N GLY A 25 -14.70 -15.49 26.87
CA GLY A 25 -15.14 -16.55 27.78
C GLY A 25 -15.46 -15.96 29.15
N GLU A 26 -16.72 -16.09 29.57
CA GLU A 26 -17.25 -15.73 30.88
C GLU A 26 -16.63 -16.52 32.05
N GLY A 27 -16.58 -15.90 33.23
CA GLY A 27 -16.64 -16.57 34.54
C GLY A 27 -15.38 -16.54 35.40
N GLY A 28 -15.32 -15.65 36.41
CA GLY A 28 -14.31 -15.65 37.49
C GLY A 28 -14.57 -16.66 38.61
N PRO A 29 -14.17 -16.44 39.88
CA PRO A 29 -13.08 -15.60 40.40
C PRO A 29 -12.17 -16.35 41.44
N SER A 30 -11.22 -15.60 42.02
CA SER A 30 -10.53 -15.79 43.31
C SER A 30 -9.29 -16.69 43.41
N GLY A 31 -8.23 -16.12 43.99
CA GLY A 31 -7.10 -16.85 44.57
C GLY A 31 -5.83 -15.99 44.75
N GLU A 32 -5.69 -15.37 45.93
CA GLU A 32 -4.45 -14.78 46.45
C GLU A 32 -3.25 -15.76 46.43
N GLY A 33 -2.03 -15.24 46.27
CA GLY A 33 -0.81 -16.02 46.48
C GLY A 33 0.51 -15.29 46.21
N THR A 34 1.10 -14.78 47.28
CA THR A 34 2.47 -14.23 47.49
C THR A 34 3.63 -14.98 46.80
N GLY A 35 4.71 -14.24 46.47
CA GLY A 35 5.98 -14.69 45.82
C GLY A 35 6.87 -15.68 46.62
N PRO A 36 8.22 -15.78 46.43
CA PRO A 36 9.15 -14.84 45.79
C PRO A 36 10.23 -15.44 44.83
N ALA A 37 11.12 -14.55 44.40
CA ALA A 37 12.39 -14.65 43.66
C ALA A 37 13.16 -15.98 43.58
N ALA A 38 13.70 -16.26 42.39
CA ALA A 38 14.96 -17.00 42.22
C ALA A 38 15.72 -16.51 40.97
N THR A 39 16.94 -16.04 41.22
CA THR A 39 18.02 -15.69 40.29
C THR A 39 18.63 -16.95 39.68
N ALA A 40 18.85 -17.02 38.36
CA ALA A 40 19.85 -17.91 37.76
C ALA A 40 20.23 -17.51 36.31
N THR A 41 21.34 -16.81 36.20
CA THR A 41 22.55 -17.13 35.40
C THR A 41 22.40 -17.79 34.02
N ALA A 42 22.87 -17.07 33.00
CA ALA A 42 23.17 -17.54 31.65
C ALA A 42 24.30 -18.60 31.60
N PRO A 43 24.31 -19.42 30.55
CA PRO A 43 25.56 -19.64 29.84
C PRO A 43 25.41 -19.62 28.31
N SER A 44 26.43 -19.07 27.66
CA SER A 44 26.77 -19.17 26.23
C SER A 44 28.31 -19.30 26.17
N PRO A 45 28.95 -19.77 25.08
CA PRO A 45 28.53 -20.64 23.99
C PRO A 45 29.47 -21.87 23.86
N SER A 46 29.03 -22.94 23.19
CA SER A 46 29.94 -23.96 22.64
C SER A 46 29.43 -24.44 21.29
N ALA A 47 30.12 -24.02 20.23
CA ALA A 47 30.07 -24.62 18.91
C ALA A 47 31.02 -25.84 18.86
N PRO A 48 30.67 -26.88 18.08
CA PRO A 48 31.68 -27.60 17.31
C PRO A 48 31.18 -27.89 15.87
N PRO A 49 31.92 -28.61 15.01
CA PRO A 49 32.65 -28.05 13.89
C PRO A 49 31.97 -28.26 12.53
N ARG A 50 32.51 -27.56 11.53
CA ARG A 50 32.27 -27.77 10.10
C ARG A 50 32.67 -29.19 9.68
N ASP A 51 31.75 -29.89 9.03
CA ASP A 51 32.08 -30.99 8.12
C ASP A 51 31.79 -30.56 6.68
N GLU A 52 32.87 -30.53 5.91
CA GLU A 52 32.91 -30.35 4.47
C GLU A 52 32.95 -31.74 3.83
N PRO A 53 32.12 -32.01 2.80
CA PRO A 53 32.52 -32.99 1.81
C PRO A 53 32.54 -32.39 0.40
N ALA A 54 33.75 -32.36 -0.13
CA ALA A 54 34.16 -32.84 -1.45
C ALA A 54 33.24 -32.53 -2.64
N ALA A 55 33.78 -31.67 -3.51
CA ALA A 55 33.41 -31.53 -4.91
C ALA A 55 33.31 -32.90 -5.61
N GLN A 56 32.17 -33.14 -6.25
CA GLN A 56 32.06 -34.09 -7.35
C GLN A 56 31.94 -33.31 -8.66
N GLU A 57 32.98 -33.44 -9.47
CA GLU A 57 32.96 -33.10 -10.89
C GLU A 57 31.92 -33.97 -11.59
N SER A 58 30.95 -33.34 -12.25
CA SER A 58 30.11 -33.98 -13.26
C SER A 58 30.22 -33.19 -14.55
N THR A 59 31.15 -33.66 -15.39
CA THR A 59 31.19 -33.35 -16.82
C THR A 59 29.94 -33.92 -17.48
N THR A 60 29.07 -33.07 -18.01
CA THR A 60 28.05 -33.48 -18.99
C THR A 60 28.08 -32.53 -20.18
N ALA A 61 28.17 -33.13 -21.35
CA ALA A 61 28.44 -32.53 -22.64
C ALA A 61 27.36 -31.55 -23.10
N SER A 62 27.80 -30.54 -23.84
CA SER A 62 26.97 -29.65 -24.65
C SER A 62 26.40 -30.38 -25.87
N PRO A 63 25.09 -30.29 -26.15
CA PRO A 63 24.56 -30.41 -27.48
C PRO A 63 24.38 -29.01 -28.10
N THR A 64 25.19 -28.76 -29.12
CA THR A 64 25.00 -27.72 -30.13
C THR A 64 23.69 -27.99 -30.87
N GLY A 65 22.75 -27.03 -30.90
CA GLY A 65 21.50 -27.22 -31.63
C GLY A 65 20.65 -25.96 -31.76
N GLY A 66 20.75 -25.31 -32.91
CA GLY A 66 19.62 -24.67 -33.60
C GLY A 66 19.07 -23.37 -33.02
N ALA A 67 19.60 -22.24 -33.48
CA ALA A 67 18.87 -20.97 -33.45
C ALA A 67 17.63 -21.06 -34.35
N PRO A 68 16.42 -20.71 -33.87
CA PRO A 68 15.25 -20.58 -34.74
C PRO A 68 15.38 -19.33 -35.63
N PRO A 69 14.90 -19.38 -36.89
CA PRO A 69 14.96 -18.24 -37.80
C PRO A 69 14.05 -17.11 -37.34
N ALA A 70 14.60 -15.89 -37.37
CA ALA A 70 13.87 -14.66 -37.09
C ALA A 70 12.76 -14.41 -38.13
N PRO A 71 11.55 -13.97 -37.72
CA PRO A 71 10.54 -13.52 -38.67
C PRO A 71 10.94 -12.19 -39.33
N ALA A 72 10.74 -12.11 -40.64
CA ALA A 72 10.99 -10.93 -41.45
C ALA A 72 10.06 -9.76 -41.06
N PRO A 73 10.54 -8.49 -41.10
CA PRO A 73 9.71 -7.34 -40.85
C PRO A 73 8.76 -7.09 -42.03
N THR A 74 7.46 -7.23 -41.78
CA THR A 74 6.40 -6.81 -42.70
C THR A 74 6.37 -5.27 -42.79
N ALA A 75 6.27 -4.80 -44.02
CA ALA A 75 6.35 -3.41 -44.44
C ALA A 75 5.39 -2.45 -43.72
N ALA A 76 5.90 -1.25 -43.44
CA ALA A 76 5.14 -0.07 -43.04
C ALA A 76 4.20 0.40 -44.17
N PRO A 77 2.94 0.79 -43.88
CA PRO A 77 2.16 1.59 -44.81
C PRO A 77 2.57 3.07 -44.74
N ALA A 78 2.79 3.65 -45.92
CA ALA A 78 3.05 5.07 -46.16
C ALA A 78 1.74 5.90 -46.05
N PRO A 79 1.84 7.24 -45.88
CA PRO A 79 0.73 8.10 -45.46
C PRO A 79 -0.19 8.43 -46.65
N THR A 80 -1.50 8.54 -46.40
CA THR A 80 -2.44 9.11 -47.37
C THR A 80 -3.04 10.42 -46.85
N ALA A 81 -2.94 11.40 -47.73
CA ALA A 81 -3.24 12.82 -47.62
C ALA A 81 -4.61 13.21 -47.03
N ALA A 82 -4.59 14.36 -46.34
CA ALA A 82 -5.74 15.26 -46.24
C ALA A 82 -6.08 15.88 -47.60
N PRO A 83 -7.35 16.26 -47.84
CA PRO A 83 -7.57 17.68 -48.09
C PRO A 83 -8.81 18.27 -47.38
N SER A 84 -8.65 19.55 -47.03
CA SER A 84 -9.65 20.49 -46.55
C SER A 84 -10.95 20.50 -47.34
N GLN A 85 -12.07 20.78 -46.66
CA GLN A 85 -12.96 21.88 -47.04
C GLN A 85 -14.01 22.22 -45.96
N HIS A 86 -14.00 23.49 -45.59
CA HIS A 86 -15.06 24.22 -44.88
C HIS A 86 -16.37 24.20 -45.66
N PRO A 87 -17.51 24.12 -44.96
CA PRO A 87 -18.65 24.97 -45.34
C PRO A 87 -19.13 25.84 -44.17
N SER A 88 -19.51 27.06 -44.54
CA SER A 88 -20.00 28.15 -43.71
C SER A 88 -21.30 27.84 -42.94
N ALA A 89 -21.43 28.54 -41.80
CA ALA A 89 -22.57 28.54 -40.90
C ALA A 89 -23.88 29.08 -41.53
N PRO A 90 -25.06 28.65 -41.03
CA PRO A 90 -26.28 29.44 -41.07
C PRO A 90 -26.45 30.26 -39.79
N ALA A 91 -27.07 31.43 -39.96
CA ALA A 91 -27.27 32.47 -38.97
C ALA A 91 -28.50 32.26 -38.06
N GLY A 92 -28.40 32.77 -36.82
CA GLY A 92 -29.50 33.19 -35.93
C GLY A 92 -29.91 32.19 -34.83
N PRO A 93 -30.40 32.65 -33.64
CA PRO A 93 -31.02 33.94 -33.35
C PRO A 93 -30.39 34.73 -32.15
N ALA A 94 -31.02 35.87 -31.86
CA ALA A 94 -30.60 37.02 -31.05
C ALA A 94 -30.20 36.77 -29.57
N PRO A 95 -29.47 37.72 -28.93
CA PRO A 95 -29.13 37.67 -27.51
C PRO A 95 -30.40 37.82 -26.65
N GLY A 96 -30.78 36.75 -25.97
CA GLY A 96 -31.77 36.79 -24.90
C GLY A 96 -31.20 37.55 -23.69
N VAL A 97 -32.04 38.43 -23.13
CA VAL A 97 -31.81 39.17 -21.89
C VAL A 97 -31.47 38.18 -20.75
N PRO A 98 -30.46 38.43 -19.90
CA PRO A 98 -30.18 37.59 -18.74
C PRO A 98 -31.37 37.66 -17.78
N GLY A 99 -32.06 36.53 -17.60
CA GLY A 99 -33.01 36.37 -16.50
C GLY A 99 -32.26 36.37 -15.16
N PRO A 100 -32.90 36.83 -14.07
CA PRO A 100 -32.28 36.84 -12.75
C PRO A 100 -31.87 35.43 -12.36
N ALA A 101 -30.59 35.26 -12.03
CA ALA A 101 -30.05 34.05 -11.44
C ALA A 101 -30.92 33.65 -10.24
N GLY A 102 -31.41 32.40 -10.25
CA GLY A 102 -32.00 31.79 -9.07
C GLY A 102 -31.01 31.83 -7.90
N PRO A 103 -31.48 31.73 -6.66
CA PRO A 103 -30.62 31.78 -5.48
C PRO A 103 -29.56 30.69 -5.62
N GLY A 104 -28.33 31.12 -5.91
CA GLY A 104 -27.19 30.24 -5.99
C GLY A 104 -27.03 29.53 -4.66
N GLU A 105 -26.98 28.20 -4.73
CA GLU A 105 -26.46 27.37 -3.65
C GLU A 105 -25.16 28.03 -3.17
N ALA A 106 -25.16 28.49 -1.91
CA ALA A 106 -23.97 29.08 -1.33
C ALA A 106 -22.83 28.05 -1.44
N PRO A 107 -21.62 28.46 -1.86
CA PRO A 107 -20.51 27.53 -1.99
C PRO A 107 -20.29 26.84 -0.63
N THR A 108 -20.44 25.52 -0.62
CA THR A 108 -20.11 24.68 0.54
C THR A 108 -18.71 25.05 0.99
N ALA A 109 -18.59 25.57 2.21
CA ALA A 109 -17.31 25.99 2.77
C ALA A 109 -16.36 24.78 2.74
N ALA A 110 -15.13 25.00 2.24
CA ALA A 110 -14.10 23.97 2.25
C ALA A 110 -13.90 23.45 3.69
N PRO A 111 -13.72 22.14 3.88
CA PRO A 111 -13.54 21.58 5.21
C PRO A 111 -12.32 22.21 5.89
N ALA A 112 -12.47 22.58 7.16
CA ALA A 112 -11.33 23.01 7.96
C ALA A 112 -10.33 21.86 8.09
N LEU A 113 -9.04 22.13 7.85
CA LEU A 113 -7.97 21.14 7.94
C LEU A 113 -7.16 21.33 9.22
N LYS A 114 -6.57 20.23 9.71
CA LYS A 114 -5.53 20.25 10.74
C LYS A 114 -4.35 19.40 10.32
N THR A 115 -3.16 19.78 10.78
CA THR A 115 -1.98 18.93 10.67
C THR A 115 -1.93 17.98 11.87
N TRP A 116 -1.70 16.70 11.60
CA TRP A 116 -1.29 15.73 12.60
C TRP A 116 0.09 15.21 12.25
N SER A 117 0.93 15.08 13.27
CA SER A 117 2.34 14.74 13.13
C SER A 117 2.79 13.89 14.30
N GLY A 118 3.82 13.10 14.08
CA GLY A 118 4.41 12.27 15.12
C GLY A 118 5.75 11.69 14.70
N THR A 119 6.27 10.81 15.55
CA THR A 119 7.46 10.02 15.28
C THR A 119 7.14 8.57 15.57
N ALA A 120 7.52 7.66 14.68
CA ALA A 120 7.34 6.22 14.85
C ALA A 120 8.51 5.47 14.23
N ALA A 121 9.09 4.51 14.97
CA ALA A 121 10.29 3.79 14.55
C ALA A 121 11.38 4.73 13.99
N ASP A 122 11.68 5.83 14.69
CA ASP A 122 12.64 6.87 14.28
C ASP A 122 12.27 7.73 13.05
N ALA A 123 11.14 7.46 12.38
CA ALA A 123 10.66 8.29 11.28
C ALA A 123 9.73 9.38 11.82
N ALA A 124 10.10 10.64 11.63
CA ALA A 124 9.21 11.77 11.83
C ALA A 124 8.29 11.91 10.60
N PHE A 125 7.02 12.19 10.82
CA PHE A 125 6.06 12.36 9.73
C PHE A 125 4.99 13.38 10.08
N ALA A 126 4.29 13.85 9.05
CA ALA A 126 3.08 14.65 9.20
C ALA A 126 2.13 14.41 8.02
N LEU A 127 0.84 14.64 8.27
CA LEU A 127 -0.23 14.67 7.28
C LEU A 127 -1.27 15.72 7.66
N GLU A 128 -2.05 16.14 6.68
CA GLU A 128 -3.21 17.01 6.85
C GLU A 128 -4.48 16.18 6.74
N MET A 129 -5.46 16.46 7.60
CA MET A 129 -6.75 15.79 7.58
C MET A 129 -7.86 16.76 7.99
N PRO A 130 -9.14 16.46 7.67
CA PRO A 130 -10.27 17.21 8.20
C PRO A 130 -10.19 17.39 9.72
N ALA A 131 -10.45 18.61 10.20
CA ALA A 131 -10.30 18.96 11.60
C ALA A 131 -11.19 18.12 12.53
N ALA A 132 -12.35 17.69 12.02
CA ALA A 132 -13.32 16.83 12.71
C ALA A 132 -12.84 15.37 12.90
N TRP A 133 -11.89 14.90 12.09
CA TRP A 133 -11.36 13.53 12.21
C TRP A 133 -10.44 13.41 13.42
N THR A 134 -10.25 12.21 13.94
CA THR A 134 -9.35 11.96 15.08
C THR A 134 -8.39 10.82 14.79
N VAL A 135 -7.35 10.67 15.60
CA VAL A 135 -6.42 9.54 15.51
C VAL A 135 -6.46 8.76 16.81
N GLN A 136 -6.61 7.45 16.70
CA GLN A 136 -6.64 6.52 17.81
C GLN A 136 -5.47 5.53 17.72
N GLY A 137 -4.89 5.21 18.87
CA GLY A 137 -3.72 4.36 19.00
C GLY A 137 -2.46 5.16 19.25
N GLU A 138 -1.38 4.46 19.53
CA GLU A 138 -0.07 5.04 19.80
C GLU A 138 1.01 4.20 19.11
N PHE A 139 2.08 4.86 18.69
CA PHE A 139 3.27 4.17 18.21
C PHE A 139 4.16 3.78 19.39
N THR A 140 4.88 2.68 19.22
CA THR A 140 5.96 2.26 20.11
C THR A 140 7.32 2.50 19.43
N ASP A 141 8.41 2.33 20.18
CA ASP A 141 9.78 2.50 19.66
C ASP A 141 10.09 1.57 18.48
N VAL A 142 9.43 0.41 18.39
CA VAL A 142 9.61 -0.56 17.31
C VAL A 142 8.61 -0.37 16.15
N GLY A 143 7.79 0.67 16.22
CA GLY A 143 6.72 0.96 15.26
C GLY A 143 5.33 0.76 15.85
N GLY A 144 4.35 0.58 14.99
CA GLY A 144 2.96 0.38 15.39
C GLY A 144 2.00 0.75 14.27
N THR A 145 0.71 0.70 14.59
CA THR A 145 -0.36 1.12 13.70
C THR A 145 -1.28 2.05 14.48
N VAL A 146 -1.61 3.18 13.88
CA VAL A 146 -2.71 4.04 14.35
C VAL A 146 -3.84 4.03 13.35
N THR A 147 -5.04 4.33 13.84
CA THR A 147 -6.25 4.41 13.03
C THR A 147 -6.73 5.86 13.00
N VAL A 148 -6.97 6.39 11.81
CA VAL A 148 -7.69 7.65 11.61
C VAL A 148 -9.18 7.34 11.65
N LEU A 149 -9.92 8.08 12.46
CA LEU A 149 -11.37 7.98 12.61
C LEU A 149 -12.04 9.20 11.99
N GLY A 150 -13.12 8.97 11.25
CA GLY A 150 -13.99 10.00 10.70
C GLY A 150 -14.74 10.78 11.80
N GLU A 151 -15.55 11.75 11.38
CA GLU A 151 -16.37 12.56 12.30
C GLU A 151 -17.38 11.71 13.09
N ASP A 152 -17.88 10.64 12.47
CA ASP A 152 -18.79 9.67 13.07
C ASP A 152 -18.09 8.63 13.98
N GLY A 153 -16.76 8.70 14.08
CA GLY A 153 -15.94 7.76 14.82
C GLY A 153 -15.64 6.45 14.09
N ALA A 154 -16.07 6.29 12.83
CA ALA A 154 -15.74 5.11 12.03
C ALA A 154 -14.28 5.16 11.54
N PRO A 155 -13.57 4.02 11.45
CA PRO A 155 -12.25 3.97 10.82
C PRO A 155 -12.29 4.41 9.36
N VAL A 156 -11.44 5.37 8.98
CA VAL A 156 -11.31 5.84 7.59
C VAL A 156 -9.95 5.48 6.98
N ALA A 157 -8.90 5.36 7.79
CA ALA A 157 -7.57 4.96 7.33
C ALA A 157 -6.72 4.39 8.47
N HIS A 158 -5.62 3.74 8.10
CA HIS A 158 -4.59 3.24 9.00
C HIS A 158 -3.22 3.72 8.55
N LEU A 159 -2.38 4.08 9.51
CA LEU A 159 -0.97 4.38 9.30
C LEU A 159 -0.13 3.39 10.11
N SER A 160 0.69 2.60 9.42
CA SER A 160 1.73 1.80 10.03
C SER A 160 3.11 2.32 9.63
N VAL A 161 4.01 2.41 10.60
CA VAL A 161 5.43 2.70 10.36
C VAL A 161 6.25 1.57 10.96
N LEU A 162 7.05 0.92 10.14
CA LEU A 162 7.66 -0.37 10.45
C LEU A 162 9.18 -0.32 10.21
N VAL A 163 9.93 -0.93 11.13
CA VAL A 163 11.39 -1.14 10.98
C VAL A 163 11.71 -2.13 9.86
N ALA A 164 10.83 -3.11 9.67
CA ALA A 164 10.89 -4.08 8.60
C ALA A 164 9.47 -4.45 8.17
N TRP A 165 9.31 -4.71 6.87
CA TRP A 165 8.08 -5.24 6.31
C TRP A 165 8.40 -6.48 5.50
N GLY A 166 7.52 -7.47 5.59
CA GLY A 166 7.56 -8.68 4.78
C GLY A 166 6.17 -9.26 4.70
N ALA A 167 5.84 -9.83 3.56
CA ALA A 167 4.65 -10.63 3.37
C ALA A 167 5.09 -12.07 3.08
N GLU A 168 4.58 -13.01 3.87
CA GLU A 168 4.79 -14.43 3.64
C GLU A 168 3.65 -14.95 2.78
N CYS A 169 4.00 -15.67 1.72
CA CYS A 169 3.07 -16.40 0.90
C CYS A 169 3.67 -17.77 0.56
N SER A 170 2.98 -18.83 0.96
CA SER A 170 3.32 -20.19 0.55
C SER A 170 3.26 -20.32 -0.98
N PRO A 171 4.06 -21.21 -1.59
CA PRO A 171 3.96 -21.47 -3.01
C PRO A 171 2.51 -21.74 -3.44
N GLY A 172 1.99 -20.94 -4.37
CA GLY A 172 0.65 -21.07 -4.90
C GLY A 172 -0.45 -20.28 -4.19
N CYS A 173 -0.16 -19.25 -3.38
CA CYS A 173 -1.23 -18.39 -2.90
C CYS A 173 -2.02 -17.80 -4.08
N PRO A 174 -3.36 -17.78 -4.00
CA PRO A 174 -4.16 -17.11 -4.99
C PRO A 174 -3.85 -15.60 -4.95
N ALA A 175 -3.57 -15.04 -6.12
CA ALA A 175 -3.51 -13.60 -6.34
C ALA A 175 -4.66 -13.23 -7.29
N PRO A 176 -5.86 -12.95 -6.77
CA PRO A 176 -7.02 -12.64 -7.59
C PRO A 176 -6.81 -11.34 -8.39
N PRO A 177 -7.57 -11.15 -9.48
CA PRO A 177 -7.55 -9.91 -10.26
C PRO A 177 -7.92 -8.69 -9.42
N VAL A 178 -7.28 -7.57 -9.73
CA VAL A 178 -7.65 -6.26 -9.18
C VAL A 178 -7.98 -5.28 -10.31
N VAL A 179 -8.87 -4.35 -10.02
CA VAL A 179 -9.24 -3.23 -10.88
C VAL A 179 -8.55 -1.98 -10.35
N HIS A 180 -7.80 -1.29 -11.20
CA HIS A 180 -7.25 0.03 -10.89
C HIS A 180 -8.31 1.11 -11.11
N LEU A 181 -8.56 1.93 -10.10
CA LEU A 181 -9.61 2.95 -10.10
C LEU A 181 -9.07 4.38 -10.17
N GLY A 182 -7.75 4.57 -10.12
CA GLY A 182 -7.11 5.87 -10.29
C GLY A 182 -5.93 6.10 -9.36
N ASP A 183 -5.14 7.11 -9.71
CA ASP A 183 -3.98 7.59 -8.96
C ASP A 183 -4.12 9.11 -8.72
N VAL A 184 -3.72 9.59 -7.55
CA VAL A 184 -3.57 11.01 -7.22
C VAL A 184 -2.11 11.27 -6.80
N PRO A 185 -1.41 12.26 -7.37
CA PRO A 185 -0.03 12.55 -6.96
C PRO A 185 0.08 12.89 -5.47
N GLY A 186 1.14 12.39 -4.83
CA GLY A 186 1.56 12.83 -3.50
C GLY A 186 2.00 14.30 -3.52
N GLY A 187 1.80 15.00 -2.40
CA GLY A 187 2.11 16.42 -2.27
C GLY A 187 3.60 16.71 -2.14
N ALA A 188 4.39 15.75 -1.66
CA ALA A 188 5.84 15.85 -1.56
C ALA A 188 6.50 14.47 -1.76
N PRO A 189 7.69 14.39 -2.36
CA PRO A 189 8.41 13.12 -2.46
C PRO A 189 8.84 12.62 -1.08
N LEU A 190 8.85 11.30 -0.89
CA LEU A 190 9.42 10.65 0.28
C LEU A 190 10.95 10.62 0.18
N SER A 191 11.61 10.75 1.32
CA SER A 191 13.08 10.81 1.39
C SER A 191 13.81 9.61 0.80
N ARG A 192 13.18 8.42 0.69
CA ARG A 192 13.77 7.23 0.07
C ARG A 192 13.06 6.76 -1.20
N SER A 193 11.74 6.65 -1.21
CA SER A 193 10.97 6.23 -2.40
C SER A 193 10.87 7.32 -3.48
N GLY A 194 11.17 8.58 -3.17
CA GLY A 194 10.95 9.67 -4.12
C GLY A 194 9.46 9.99 -4.30
N GLU A 195 9.04 10.30 -5.53
CA GLU A 195 7.64 10.61 -5.82
C GLU A 195 6.73 9.40 -5.51
N PHE A 196 5.54 9.69 -4.98
CA PHE A 196 4.54 8.67 -4.70
C PHE A 196 3.18 9.10 -5.24
N VAL A 197 2.30 8.12 -5.41
CA VAL A 197 0.89 8.31 -5.74
C VAL A 197 0.00 7.71 -4.67
N VAL A 198 -1.19 8.27 -4.50
CA VAL A 198 -2.30 7.65 -3.79
C VAL A 198 -3.09 6.83 -4.79
N ARG A 199 -2.95 5.51 -4.73
CA ARG A 199 -3.56 4.57 -5.67
C ARG A 199 -4.79 3.92 -5.07
N SER A 200 -5.88 3.89 -5.82
CA SER A 200 -7.10 3.16 -5.50
C SER A 200 -7.20 1.89 -6.34
N VAL A 201 -7.35 0.74 -5.70
CA VAL A 201 -7.59 -0.56 -6.35
C VAL A 201 -8.75 -1.30 -5.69
N ALA A 202 -9.53 -2.04 -6.46
CA ALA A 202 -10.60 -2.90 -5.95
C ALA A 202 -10.38 -4.36 -6.37
N MET A 203 -10.79 -5.30 -5.51
CA MET A 203 -10.77 -6.74 -5.77
C MET A 203 -12.13 -7.31 -5.43
N ASP A 204 -12.63 -8.19 -6.28
CA ASP A 204 -13.90 -8.90 -6.07
C ASP A 204 -13.65 -10.37 -5.75
N LEU A 205 -14.00 -10.77 -4.53
CA LEU A 205 -13.97 -12.14 -4.03
C LEU A 205 -15.38 -12.71 -3.85
N GLY A 206 -16.39 -12.15 -4.51
CA GLY A 206 -17.77 -12.62 -4.44
C GLY A 206 -17.95 -14.08 -4.89
N ALA A 207 -17.14 -14.52 -5.85
CA ALA A 207 -17.08 -15.92 -6.28
C ALA A 207 -16.20 -16.81 -5.38
N GLU A 208 -15.47 -16.23 -4.41
CA GLU A 208 -14.46 -16.90 -3.58
C GLU A 208 -14.72 -16.66 -2.07
N PRO A 209 -15.89 -17.08 -1.53
CA PRO A 209 -16.28 -16.77 -0.14
C PRO A 209 -15.35 -17.37 0.92
N GLU A 210 -14.67 -18.47 0.62
CA GLU A 210 -13.65 -19.06 1.51
C GLU A 210 -12.45 -18.14 1.65
N LEU A 211 -11.97 -17.57 0.54
CA LEU A 211 -10.84 -16.63 0.54
C LEU A 211 -11.20 -15.34 1.27
N ARG A 212 -12.40 -14.83 1.03
CA ARG A 212 -12.97 -13.69 1.75
C ARG A 212 -12.99 -13.90 3.26
N THR A 213 -13.44 -15.08 3.71
CA THR A 213 -13.49 -15.46 5.12
C THR A 213 -12.09 -15.59 5.72
N LEU A 214 -11.16 -16.23 5.00
CA LEU A 214 -9.77 -16.41 5.43
C LEU A 214 -9.10 -15.06 5.75
N TYR A 215 -9.39 -14.02 4.97
CA TYR A 215 -8.81 -12.68 5.13
C TYR A 215 -9.69 -11.70 5.91
N GLY A 216 -10.83 -12.15 6.46
CA GLY A 216 -11.68 -11.34 7.34
C GLY A 216 -12.41 -10.19 6.63
N TRP A 217 -12.68 -10.32 5.33
CA TRP A 217 -13.40 -9.30 4.57
C TRP A 217 -14.89 -9.33 4.90
N GLN A 218 -15.46 -8.15 5.16
CA GLN A 218 -16.88 -8.00 5.53
C GLN A 218 -17.79 -8.05 4.29
N GLY A 219 -17.29 -7.57 3.15
CA GLY A 219 -17.97 -7.51 1.86
C GLY A 219 -17.26 -8.37 0.81
N PRO A 220 -17.96 -8.76 -0.28
CA PRO A 220 -17.36 -9.48 -1.40
C PRO A 220 -16.31 -8.65 -2.14
N VAL A 221 -16.44 -7.32 -2.16
CA VAL A 221 -15.50 -6.43 -2.82
C VAL A 221 -14.76 -5.62 -1.78
N ARG A 222 -13.43 -5.56 -1.89
CA ARG A 222 -12.59 -4.65 -1.11
C ARG A 222 -12.00 -3.60 -2.02
N LEU A 223 -12.25 -2.35 -1.69
CA LEU A 223 -11.55 -1.18 -2.19
C LEU A 223 -10.43 -0.84 -1.22
N THR A 224 -9.22 -0.61 -1.72
CA THR A 224 -8.13 -0.03 -0.95
C THR A 224 -7.56 1.18 -1.65
N THR A 225 -7.41 2.28 -0.91
CA THR A 225 -6.75 3.50 -1.36
C THR A 225 -5.49 3.68 -0.53
N SER A 226 -4.30 3.71 -1.14
CA SER A 226 -3.04 3.66 -0.39
C SER A 226 -1.91 4.44 -1.03
N LEU A 227 -0.98 4.90 -0.19
CA LEU A 227 0.31 5.43 -0.62
C LEU A 227 1.09 4.35 -1.37
N THR A 228 1.55 4.65 -2.58
CA THR A 228 2.29 3.73 -3.44
C THR A 228 3.42 4.49 -4.14
N ASP A 229 4.60 3.89 -4.20
CA ASP A 229 5.72 4.38 -5.02
C ASP A 229 5.26 4.66 -6.46
N ALA A 230 5.55 5.86 -6.99
CA ALA A 230 5.05 6.31 -8.28
C ALA A 230 5.64 5.53 -9.46
N GLU A 231 6.82 4.92 -9.30
CA GLU A 231 7.47 4.12 -10.35
C GLU A 231 6.83 2.73 -10.50
N VAL A 232 6.04 2.30 -9.52
CA VAL A 232 5.36 1.00 -9.55
C VAL A 232 4.08 1.12 -10.40
N PRO A 233 3.97 0.39 -11.52
CA PRO A 233 2.74 0.41 -12.31
C PRO A 233 1.57 -0.21 -11.54
N PRO A 234 0.30 0.16 -11.85
CA PRO A 234 -0.86 -0.48 -11.24
C PRO A 234 -0.82 -2.00 -11.43
N PRO A 235 -0.98 -2.80 -10.36
CA PRO A 235 -0.96 -4.26 -10.47
C PRO A 235 -2.22 -4.79 -11.16
N ALA A 236 -2.11 -5.91 -11.87
CA ALA A 236 -3.26 -6.64 -12.44
C ALA A 236 -3.83 -7.70 -11.49
N THR A 237 -3.01 -8.18 -10.55
CA THR A 237 -3.38 -9.14 -9.50
C THR A 237 -2.68 -8.77 -8.19
N MET A 238 -3.28 -9.11 -7.05
CA MET A 238 -2.70 -8.87 -5.72
C MET A 238 -3.06 -10.00 -4.74
N LEU A 239 -2.30 -10.17 -3.66
CA LEU A 239 -2.74 -11.03 -2.56
C LEU A 239 -3.77 -10.25 -1.71
N PRO A 240 -4.87 -10.87 -1.27
CA PRO A 240 -5.93 -10.15 -0.55
C PRO A 240 -5.50 -9.43 0.75
N HIS A 241 -4.43 -9.89 1.42
CA HIS A 241 -3.91 -9.29 2.65
C HIS A 241 -2.82 -8.22 2.42
N VAL A 242 -2.37 -8.02 1.17
CA VAL A 242 -1.41 -6.97 0.78
C VAL A 242 -1.98 -6.05 -0.29
N MET A 243 -3.27 -5.74 -0.22
CA MET A 243 -3.93 -4.79 -1.12
C MET A 243 -3.53 -3.32 -0.87
N TYR A 244 -2.27 -3.04 -0.54
CA TYR A 244 -1.76 -1.69 -0.26
C TYR A 244 -0.38 -1.51 -0.88
N GLY A 245 -0.04 -0.25 -1.19
CA GLY A 245 1.31 0.16 -1.54
C GLY A 245 2.19 0.39 -0.33
N LEU A 246 3.48 0.56 -0.60
CA LEU A 246 4.50 0.87 0.40
C LEU A 246 5.18 2.19 0.04
N GLY A 247 5.50 2.97 1.07
CA GLY A 247 6.45 4.09 0.98
C GLY A 247 7.68 3.82 1.84
N LEU A 248 8.83 4.31 1.41
CA LEU A 248 10.07 4.24 2.20
C LEU A 248 10.52 5.64 2.61
N VAL A 249 10.88 5.78 3.88
CA VAL A 249 11.36 7.04 4.48
C VAL A 249 12.71 6.80 5.13
N GLU A 250 13.71 7.59 4.75
CA GLU A 250 15.04 7.58 5.37
C GLU A 250 14.98 8.24 6.76
N THR A 251 15.57 7.61 7.79
CA THR A 251 15.57 8.14 9.16
C THR A 251 16.95 8.56 9.64
N GLY A 252 18.02 8.12 8.96
CA GLY A 252 19.39 8.29 9.41
C GLY A 252 19.76 7.44 10.64
N VAL A 253 18.83 6.63 11.15
CA VAL A 253 19.05 5.73 12.29
C VAL A 253 19.15 4.29 11.79
N VAL A 254 20.33 3.69 12.02
CA VAL A 254 20.58 2.28 11.70
C VAL A 254 19.81 1.39 12.67
N ALA A 255 18.79 0.71 12.17
CA ALA A 255 18.05 -0.28 12.95
C ALA A 255 18.89 -1.55 13.19
N VAL A 256 18.40 -2.43 14.08
CA VAL A 256 19.07 -3.70 14.43
C VAL A 256 19.33 -4.63 13.24
N ASN A 257 18.57 -4.48 12.16
CA ASN A 257 18.70 -5.21 10.90
C ASN A 257 19.65 -4.51 9.89
N GLY A 258 20.31 -3.41 10.28
CA GLY A 258 21.21 -2.63 9.44
C GLY A 258 20.52 -1.65 8.48
N ILE A 259 19.19 -1.53 8.52
CA ILE A 259 18.41 -0.67 7.62
C ILE A 259 18.28 0.75 8.19
N THR A 260 18.48 1.76 7.34
CA THR A 260 18.43 3.19 7.68
C THR A 260 17.14 3.89 7.26
N TYR A 261 16.21 3.15 6.65
CA TYR A 261 14.88 3.60 6.28
C TYR A 261 13.79 2.84 7.03
N ARG A 262 12.55 3.33 6.98
CA ARG A 262 11.36 2.67 7.51
C ARG A 262 10.33 2.49 6.41
N THR A 263 9.55 1.43 6.53
CA THR A 263 8.42 1.19 5.65
C THR A 263 7.19 1.86 6.22
N VAL A 264 6.53 2.66 5.40
CA VAL A 264 5.26 3.31 5.68
C VAL A 264 4.15 2.59 4.91
N VAL A 265 3.10 2.20 5.62
CA VAL A 265 1.84 1.75 5.03
C VAL A 265 0.78 2.74 5.47
N LEU A 266 0.31 3.56 4.54
CA LEU A 266 -0.80 4.47 4.77
C LEU A 266 -1.92 4.10 3.79
N SER A 267 -3.01 3.55 4.33
CA SER A 267 -4.10 3.02 3.52
C SER A 267 -5.47 3.23 4.14
N SER A 268 -6.48 3.26 3.30
CA SER A 268 -7.90 3.25 3.62
C SER A 268 -8.54 2.05 2.96
N VAL A 269 -9.38 1.32 3.69
CA VAL A 269 -9.99 0.06 3.25
C VAL A 269 -11.50 0.16 3.40
N HIS A 270 -12.24 -0.14 2.33
CA HIS A 270 -13.69 -0.17 2.31
C HIS A 270 -14.17 -1.49 1.72
N ASP A 271 -14.92 -2.26 2.51
CA ASP A 271 -15.57 -3.48 2.07
C ASP A 271 -17.01 -3.16 1.65
N VAL A 272 -17.36 -3.47 0.40
CA VAL A 272 -18.65 -3.13 -0.22
C VAL A 272 -19.25 -4.33 -0.94
N ALA A 273 -20.52 -4.23 -1.35
CA ALA A 273 -21.24 -5.37 -1.93
C ALA A 273 -20.90 -5.62 -3.41
N THR A 274 -20.46 -4.59 -4.14
CA THR A 274 -20.19 -4.70 -5.58
C THR A 274 -19.05 -3.79 -6.04
N LEU A 275 -18.46 -4.08 -7.21
CA LEU A 275 -17.49 -3.18 -7.84
C LEU A 275 -18.10 -1.82 -8.19
N GLN A 276 -19.39 -1.79 -8.55
CA GLN A 276 -20.10 -0.54 -8.81
C GLN A 276 -20.20 0.35 -7.57
N GLU A 277 -20.40 -0.23 -6.38
CA GLU A 277 -20.38 0.52 -5.12
C GLU A 277 -18.98 1.05 -4.80
N ALA A 278 -17.92 0.27 -5.11
CA ALA A 278 -16.54 0.73 -4.96
C ALA A 278 -16.26 1.94 -5.86
N GLU A 279 -16.67 1.87 -7.13
CA GLU A 279 -16.58 2.98 -8.09
C GLU A 279 -17.43 4.19 -7.66
N ALA A 280 -18.62 3.97 -7.10
CA ALA A 280 -19.44 5.05 -6.57
C ALA A 280 -18.77 5.75 -5.38
N TYR A 281 -18.13 4.97 -4.50
CA TYR A 281 -17.37 5.53 -3.38
C TYR A 281 -16.19 6.37 -3.85
N THR A 282 -15.48 6.01 -4.92
CA THR A 282 -14.36 6.83 -5.43
C THR A 282 -14.80 8.20 -5.98
N ALA A 283 -16.09 8.40 -6.24
CA ALA A 283 -16.66 9.70 -6.60
C ALA A 283 -17.14 10.52 -5.38
N SER A 284 -17.08 9.95 -4.17
CA SER A 284 -17.61 10.60 -2.96
C SER A 284 -16.70 11.73 -2.45
N GLU A 285 -17.27 12.62 -1.65
CA GLU A 285 -16.50 13.64 -0.93
C GLU A 285 -15.55 13.02 0.11
N GLU A 286 -16.01 11.98 0.82
CA GLU A 286 -15.19 11.28 1.81
C GLU A 286 -13.94 10.68 1.17
N HIS A 287 -14.08 9.99 0.04
CA HIS A 287 -12.93 9.43 -0.67
C HIS A 287 -11.95 10.51 -1.13
N ARG A 288 -12.45 11.66 -1.61
CA ARG A 288 -11.58 12.80 -1.94
C ARG A 288 -10.82 13.32 -0.73
N GLN A 289 -11.45 13.36 0.45
CA GLN A 289 -10.78 13.75 1.69
C GLN A 289 -9.74 12.72 2.13
N VAL A 290 -10.03 11.42 1.97
CA VAL A 290 -9.06 10.34 2.19
C VAL A 290 -7.86 10.47 1.24
N GLN A 291 -8.10 10.68 -0.06
CA GLN A 291 -7.03 10.87 -1.03
C GLN A 291 -6.17 12.10 -0.70
N ALA A 292 -6.79 13.24 -0.37
CA ALA A 292 -6.08 14.44 0.03
C ALA A 292 -5.24 14.23 1.29
N MET A 293 -5.78 13.51 2.28
CA MET A 293 -5.06 13.17 3.50
C MET A 293 -3.82 12.31 3.19
N ILE A 294 -3.98 11.22 2.44
CA ILE A 294 -2.85 10.34 2.10
C ILE A 294 -1.83 11.09 1.24
N ALA A 295 -2.29 11.91 0.29
CA ALA A 295 -1.41 12.70 -0.58
C ALA A 295 -0.61 13.75 0.21
N SER A 296 -1.16 14.29 1.30
CA SER A 296 -0.47 15.28 2.15
C SER A 296 0.65 14.69 3.03
N PHE A 297 0.79 13.37 3.05
CA PHE A 297 1.81 12.69 3.84
C PHE A 297 3.21 13.16 3.45
N ARG A 298 4.01 13.49 4.47
CA ARG A 298 5.41 13.91 4.33
C ARG A 298 6.23 13.36 5.49
N ALA A 299 7.47 12.97 5.19
CA ALA A 299 8.41 12.38 6.13
C ALA A 299 9.86 12.51 5.63
#